data_AF-C8NC63-F1
#
_entry.id   AF-C8NC63-F1
#
_cell.length_a   1.000
_cell.length_b   1.000
_cell.length_c   1.000
_cell.angle_alpha   90.00
_cell.angle_beta   90.00
_cell.angle_gamma   90.00
#
_symmetry.space_group_name_H-M   'P 1'
#
loop_
_entity.id
_entity.type
_entity.pdbx_description
1 polymer ?
#
loop_
_entity_poly.entity_id
_entity_poly.type
_entity_poly.pdbx_seq_one_letter_code
_entity_poly.pdbx_strand_id
1 'polypeptide(L)'
;MSANRYPKTATFRRFALCGIPLSIAVAVAVYFALPRLQMPTDNPTFTTILLLIAPAAAVIAGGNFIAAFRLRKTLAGFVVATLISFLAAFFCTAVMTRTGYFNEPDSKLALLWLDLALGIANGTITAAIALPGAADEDEDEN
;
A
#
# COMPACT_ATOMS: atom_id res chain seq x y z
N MET A 1 9.68 -23.75 -25.83
CA MET A 1 9.87 -22.43 -25.17
C MET A 1 8.64 -22.19 -24.29
N SER A 2 8.72 -22.59 -23.02
CA SER A 2 7.63 -22.33 -22.06
C SER A 2 7.53 -20.81 -21.87
N ALA A 3 6.38 -20.24 -22.21
CA ALA A 3 6.13 -18.83 -22.03
C ALA A 3 6.12 -18.54 -20.52
N ASN A 4 7.16 -17.86 -20.04
CA ASN A 4 7.34 -17.33 -18.68
C ASN A 4 6.04 -16.69 -18.15
N ARG A 5 5.17 -17.52 -17.53
CA ARG A 5 3.77 -17.21 -17.23
C ARG A 5 3.69 -16.60 -15.84
N TYR A 6 3.91 -15.29 -15.77
CA TYR A 6 3.76 -14.56 -14.52
C TYR A 6 2.28 -14.57 -14.08
N PRO A 7 1.93 -15.06 -12.88
CA PRO A 7 0.55 -15.21 -12.43
C PRO A 7 -0.05 -13.86 -11.96
N LYS A 8 -0.15 -12.89 -12.88
CA LYS A 8 -0.57 -11.49 -12.61
C LYS A 8 -1.85 -11.41 -11.78
N THR A 9 -2.87 -12.17 -12.16
CA THR A 9 -4.20 -12.13 -11.53
C THR A 9 -4.20 -12.74 -10.13
N ALA A 10 -3.42 -13.81 -9.90
CA ALA A 10 -3.33 -14.46 -8.59
C ALA A 10 -2.51 -13.62 -7.61
N THR A 11 -1.38 -13.06 -8.07
CA THR A 11 -0.56 -12.12 -7.29
C THR A 11 -1.35 -10.88 -6.90
N PHE A 12 -2.09 -10.27 -7.83
CA PHE A 12 -2.93 -9.11 -7.53
C PHE A 12 -4.04 -9.44 -6.53
N ARG A 13 -4.74 -10.58 -6.72
CA ARG A 13 -5.83 -10.99 -5.83
C ARG A 13 -5.34 -11.26 -4.41
N ARG A 14 -4.20 -11.95 -4.24
CA ARG A 14 -3.58 -12.19 -2.92
C ARG A 14 -3.14 -10.87 -2.28
N PHE A 15 -2.55 -9.98 -3.05
CA PHE A 15 -2.14 -8.65 -2.58
C PHE A 15 -3.32 -7.81 -2.13
N ALA A 16 -4.41 -7.75 -2.89
CA ALA A 16 -5.59 -6.97 -2.55
C ALA A 16 -6.31 -7.54 -1.32
N LEU A 17 -6.50 -8.85 -1.23
CA LEU A 17 -7.21 -9.50 -0.12
C LEU A 17 -6.49 -9.34 1.23
N CYS A 18 -5.16 -9.39 1.24
CA CYS A 18 -4.38 -9.22 2.47
C CYS A 18 -3.98 -7.75 2.72
N GLY A 19 -3.66 -7.02 1.65
CA GLY A 19 -3.13 -5.66 1.70
C GLY A 19 -4.16 -4.62 2.10
N ILE A 20 -5.40 -4.72 1.60
CA ILE A 20 -6.47 -3.76 1.94
C ILE A 20 -6.78 -3.76 3.45
N PRO A 21 -7.12 -4.90 4.10
CA PRO A 21 -7.42 -4.90 5.53
C PRO A 21 -6.21 -4.50 6.38
N LEU A 22 -4.98 -4.90 6.02
CA LEU A 22 -3.78 -4.47 6.75
C LEU A 22 -3.54 -2.97 6.61
N SER A 23 -3.63 -2.43 5.39
CA SER A 23 -3.46 -0.99 5.15
C SER A 23 -4.47 -0.16 5.94
N ILE A 24 -5.73 -0.60 6.00
CA ILE A 24 -6.75 0.06 6.81
C ILE A 24 -6.39 -0.03 8.29
N ALA A 25 -5.99 -1.20 8.79
CA ALA A 25 -5.59 -1.37 10.18
C ALA A 25 -4.39 -0.49 10.57
N VAL A 26 -3.38 -0.39 9.69
CA VAL A 26 -2.22 0.49 9.87
C VAL A 26 -2.63 1.96 9.86
N ALA A 27 -3.49 2.37 8.92
CA ALA A 27 -4.00 3.74 8.88
C ALA A 27 -4.76 4.12 10.16
N VAL A 28 -5.60 3.21 10.66
CA VAL A 28 -6.32 3.38 11.93
C VAL A 28 -5.34 3.48 13.10
N ALA A 29 -4.35 2.59 13.19
CA ALA A 29 -3.35 2.61 14.25
C ALA A 29 -2.55 3.93 14.27
N VAL A 30 -2.09 4.39 13.09
CA VAL A 30 -1.34 5.63 12.95
C VAL A 30 -2.20 6.85 13.26
N TYR A 31 -3.47 6.84 12.88
CA TYR A 31 -4.44 7.90 13.22
C TYR A 31 -4.66 8.05 14.73
N PHE A 32 -4.74 6.94 15.47
CA PHE A 32 -4.82 7.00 16.93
C PHE A 32 -3.50 7.36 17.60
N ALA A 33 -2.36 6.98 17.00
CA ALA A 33 -1.03 7.29 17.53
C ALA A 33 -0.60 8.74 17.30
N LEU A 34 -1.11 9.40 16.26
CA LEU A 34 -0.73 10.76 15.87
C LEU A 34 -1.93 11.72 16.00
N PRO A 35 -2.05 12.47 17.12
CA PRO A 35 -3.14 13.41 17.34
C PRO A 35 -3.26 14.48 16.25
N ARG A 36 -2.17 14.79 15.54
CA ARG A 36 -2.17 15.75 14.42
C ARG A 36 -2.92 15.26 13.18
N LEU A 37 -3.15 13.95 13.05
CA LEU A 37 -4.00 13.38 12.00
C LEU A 37 -5.48 13.39 12.39
N GLN A 38 -5.78 13.56 13.68
CA GLN A 38 -7.13 13.64 14.20
C GLN A 38 -7.69 15.01 13.83
N MET A 39 -8.50 15.03 12.78
CA MET A 39 -9.27 16.22 12.43
C MET A 39 -10.30 16.52 13.51
N PRO A 40 -10.79 17.77 13.62
CA PRO A 40 -12.00 18.06 14.36
C PRO A 40 -13.09 17.06 13.93
N THR A 41 -13.71 16.41 14.91
CA THR A 41 -14.70 15.32 14.79
C THR A 41 -15.91 15.62 13.90
N ASP A 42 -15.99 16.83 13.36
CA ASP A 42 -17.14 17.40 12.67
C ASP A 42 -17.13 17.09 11.15
N ASN A 43 -16.08 16.45 10.62
CA ASN A 43 -16.01 16.06 9.21
C ASN A 43 -15.72 14.54 9.02
N PRO A 44 -16.75 13.67 9.19
CA PRO A 44 -16.60 12.21 9.08
C PRO A 44 -16.18 11.75 7.68
N THR A 45 -16.45 12.56 6.65
CA THR A 45 -16.06 12.28 5.27
C THR A 45 -14.54 12.23 5.14
N PHE A 46 -13.83 13.18 5.77
CA PHE A 46 -12.38 13.25 5.64
C PHE A 46 -11.69 12.09 6.34
N THR A 47 -12.15 11.75 7.54
CA THR A 47 -11.70 10.57 8.29
C THR A 47 -11.94 9.29 7.48
N THR A 48 -13.07 9.18 6.79
CA THR A 48 -13.35 8.03 5.92
C THR A 48 -12.40 7.96 4.72
N ILE A 49 -12.09 9.10 4.09
CA ILE A 49 -11.14 9.12 2.97
C ILE A 49 -9.74 8.72 3.48
N LEU A 50 -9.31 9.24 4.64
CA LEU A 50 -7.99 8.98 5.23
C LEU A 50 -7.81 7.54 5.69
N LEU A 51 -8.82 6.95 6.35
CA LEU A 51 -8.69 5.64 6.99
C LEU A 51 -9.11 4.48 6.09
N LEU A 52 -9.97 4.73 5.10
CA LEU A 52 -10.57 3.67 4.31
C LEU A 52 -10.19 3.78 2.83
N ILE A 53 -10.44 4.94 2.22
CA ILE A 53 -10.35 5.10 0.76
C ILE A 53 -8.89 5.20 0.31
N ALA A 54 -8.10 6.09 0.91
CA ALA A 54 -6.69 6.28 0.52
C ALA A 54 -5.83 5.02 0.75
N PRO A 55 -5.94 4.30 1.88
CA PRO A 55 -5.17 3.06 2.07
C PRO A 55 -5.59 1.96 1.10
N ALA A 56 -6.90 1.80 0.83
CA ALA A 56 -7.38 0.82 -0.15
C ALA A 56 -6.95 1.18 -1.59
N ALA A 57 -7.04 2.45 -1.98
CA ALA A 57 -6.61 2.93 -3.28
C ALA A 57 -5.10 2.75 -3.49
N ALA A 58 -4.29 3.01 -2.45
CA ALA A 58 -2.85 2.78 -2.49
C ALA A 58 -2.49 1.31 -2.74
N VAL A 59 -3.21 0.38 -2.12
CA VAL A 59 -3.04 -1.07 -2.35
C VAL A 59 -3.46 -1.45 -3.76
N ILE A 60 -4.58 -0.96 -4.27
CA ILE A 60 -5.04 -1.29 -5.63
C ILE A 60 -4.05 -0.76 -6.67
N ALA A 61 -3.62 0.50 -6.52
CA ALA A 61 -2.62 1.10 -7.39
C ALA A 61 -1.28 0.35 -7.31
N GLY A 62 -0.78 0.11 -6.09
CA GLY A 62 0.46 -0.61 -5.86
C GLY A 62 0.45 -2.01 -6.46
N GLY A 63 -0.64 -2.77 -6.28
CA GLY A 63 -0.80 -4.11 -6.82
C GLY A 63 -0.75 -4.15 -8.35
N ASN A 64 -1.36 -3.18 -9.02
CA ASN A 64 -1.30 -3.04 -10.48
C ASN A 64 0.13 -2.79 -10.97
N PHE A 65 0.88 -1.90 -10.29
CA PHE A 65 2.27 -1.64 -10.63
C PHE A 65 3.18 -2.85 -10.36
N ILE A 66 3.02 -3.52 -9.21
CA ILE A 66 3.77 -4.75 -8.88
C ILE A 66 3.58 -5.83 -9.96
N ALA A 67 2.35 -6.03 -10.44
CA ALA A 67 2.03 -6.97 -11.50
C ALA A 67 2.56 -6.51 -12.89
N ALA A 68 2.61 -5.20 -13.14
CA ALA A 68 3.16 -4.62 -14.37
C ALA A 68 4.69 -4.80 -14.45
N PHE A 69 5.40 -4.54 -13.35
CA PHE A 69 6.86 -4.71 -13.25
C PHE A 69 7.31 -6.17 -13.11
N ARG A 70 6.36 -7.12 -13.03
CA ARG A 70 6.64 -8.56 -12.86
C ARG A 70 7.62 -8.82 -11.71
N LEU A 71 7.43 -8.13 -10.60
CA LEU A 71 8.34 -8.27 -9.46
C LEU A 71 8.33 -9.73 -8.97
N ARG A 72 9.52 -10.22 -8.60
CA ARG A 72 9.73 -11.56 -8.03
C ARG A 72 10.20 -11.43 -6.58
N LYS A 73 10.10 -12.52 -5.81
CA LYS A 73 10.47 -12.58 -4.39
C LYS A 73 11.99 -12.49 -4.19
N THR A 74 12.55 -11.29 -4.41
CA THR A 74 13.96 -10.94 -4.24
C THR A 74 14.07 -9.66 -3.40
N LEU A 75 15.24 -9.39 -2.83
CA LEU A 75 15.48 -8.17 -2.05
C LEU A 75 15.25 -6.90 -2.88
N ALA A 76 15.66 -6.90 -4.16
CA ALA A 76 15.35 -5.83 -5.09
C ALA A 76 13.84 -5.70 -5.35
N GLY A 77 13.13 -6.82 -5.49
CA GLY A 77 11.67 -6.84 -5.64
C GLY A 77 10.94 -6.24 -4.44
N PHE A 78 11.42 -6.52 -3.22
CA PHE A 78 10.91 -5.93 -1.98
C PHE A 78 11.12 -4.41 -1.94
N VAL A 79 12.33 -3.93 -2.24
CA VAL A 79 12.62 -2.49 -2.25
C VAL A 79 11.73 -1.76 -3.25
N VAL A 80 11.59 -2.30 -4.47
CA VAL A 80 10.75 -1.69 -5.50
C VAL A 80 9.26 -1.73 -5.13
N ALA A 81 8.76 -2.84 -4.58
CA ALA A 81 7.37 -2.94 -4.12
C ALA A 81 7.05 -1.96 -2.96
N THR A 82 7.98 -1.81 -2.02
CA THR A 82 7.86 -0.86 -0.91
C THR A 82 7.85 0.57 -1.43
N LEU A 83 8.74 0.90 -2.39
CA LEU A 83 8.79 2.21 -3.01
C LEU A 83 7.51 2.53 -3.79
N ILE A 84 7.00 1.59 -4.58
CA ILE A 84 5.72 1.71 -5.31
C ILE A 84 4.57 1.94 -4.32
N SER A 85 4.52 1.17 -3.25
CA SER A 85 3.45 1.29 -2.24
C SER A 85 3.53 2.63 -1.50
N PHE A 86 4.73 3.09 -1.19
CA PHE A 86 4.98 4.40 -0.61
C PHE A 86 4.54 5.53 -1.54
N LEU A 87 4.93 5.50 -2.82
CA LEU A 87 4.50 6.50 -3.81
C LEU A 87 2.97 6.49 -3.96
N ALA A 88 2.35 5.32 -4.00
CA ALA A 88 0.90 5.20 -4.11
C ALA A 88 0.18 5.81 -2.90
N ALA A 89 0.66 5.54 -1.68
CA ALA A 89 0.14 6.17 -0.46
C ALA A 89 0.34 7.69 -0.49
N PHE A 90 1.55 8.15 -0.80
CA PHE A 90 1.89 9.55 -0.90
C PHE A 90 1.02 10.31 -1.90
N PHE A 91 0.75 9.77 -3.09
CA PHE A 91 -0.15 10.43 -4.04
C PHE A 91 -1.58 10.50 -3.53
N CYS A 92 -2.06 9.45 -2.84
CA CYS A 92 -3.41 9.39 -2.30
C CYS A 92 -3.61 10.38 -1.15
N THR A 93 -2.61 10.56 -0.29
CA THR A 93 -2.64 11.51 0.84
C THR A 93 -2.23 12.92 0.44
N ALA A 94 -1.37 13.10 -0.59
CA ALA A 94 -1.00 14.42 -1.10
C ALA A 94 -2.21 15.20 -1.64
N VAL A 95 -3.20 14.51 -2.23
CA VAL A 95 -4.47 15.14 -2.64
C VAL A 95 -5.20 15.75 -1.44
N MET A 96 -5.10 15.14 -0.25
CA MET A 96 -5.69 15.67 0.99
C MET A 96 -5.01 16.96 1.44
N THR A 97 -3.70 17.12 1.23
CA THR A 97 -3.01 18.38 1.58
C THR A 97 -3.52 19.58 0.77
N ARG A 98 -4.05 19.35 -0.45
CA ARG A 98 -4.65 20.41 -1.29
C ARG A 98 -5.98 20.93 -0.78
N THR A 99 -6.62 20.22 0.16
CA THR A 99 -7.91 20.63 0.73
C THR A 99 -7.78 21.67 1.85
N GLY A 100 -6.55 22.00 2.27
CA GLY A 100 -6.26 23.04 3.26
C GLY A 100 -6.24 22.57 4.72
N TYR A 101 -6.82 21.41 5.05
CA TYR A 101 -6.87 20.89 6.42
C TYR A 101 -5.52 20.44 6.98
N PHE A 102 -4.56 20.10 6.12
CA PHE A 102 -3.22 19.66 6.51
C PHE A 102 -2.14 20.62 6.00
N ASN A 103 -2.38 21.93 6.07
CA ASN A 103 -1.43 22.90 5.53
C ASN A 103 -0.26 23.19 6.48
N GLU A 104 -0.42 22.88 7.77
CA GLU A 104 0.64 23.00 8.77
C GLU A 104 1.78 22.01 8.52
N PRO A 105 3.05 22.42 8.75
CA PRO A 105 4.22 21.57 8.52
C PRO A 105 4.21 20.29 9.37
N ASP A 106 3.73 20.36 10.62
CA ASP A 106 3.61 19.21 11.51
C ASP A 106 2.59 18.17 11.00
N SER A 107 1.47 18.64 10.44
CA SER A 107 0.44 17.77 9.87
C SER A 107 0.90 17.10 8.57
N LYS A 108 1.69 17.81 7.76
CA LYS A 108 2.36 17.25 6.58
C LYS A 108 3.36 16.16 6.96
N LEU A 109 4.11 16.38 8.05
CA LEU A 109 5.02 15.37 8.60
C LEU A 109 4.24 14.14 9.07
N ALA A 110 3.13 14.33 9.78
CA ALA A 110 2.28 13.23 10.24
C ALA A 110 1.68 12.40 9.09
N LEU A 111 1.28 13.05 7.99
CA LEU A 111 0.86 12.36 6.77
C LEU A 111 2.01 11.57 6.14
N LEU A 112 3.22 12.13 6.11
CA LEU A 112 4.39 11.41 5.60
C LEU A 112 4.71 10.17 6.44
N TRP A 113 4.54 10.24 7.76
CA TRP A 113 4.68 9.07 8.64
C TRP A 113 3.63 8.00 8.36
N LEU A 114 2.39 8.41 8.07
CA LEU A 114 1.33 7.50 7.62
C LEU A 114 1.69 6.84 6.28
N ASP A 115 2.15 7.62 5.30
CA ASP A 115 2.56 7.10 3.99
C ASP A 115 3.71 6.10 4.11
N LEU A 116 4.68 6.41 4.97
CA LEU A 116 5.81 5.53 5.25
C LEU A 116 5.34 4.22 5.89
N ALA A 117 4.47 4.29 6.90
CA ALA A 117 3.90 3.11 7.55
C ALA A 117 3.12 2.23 6.57
N LEU A 118 2.29 2.84 5.73
CA LEU A 118 1.56 2.15 4.66
C LEU A 118 2.50 1.53 3.63
N GLY A 119 3.53 2.26 3.21
CA GLY A 119 4.56 1.80 2.27
C GLY A 119 5.30 0.57 2.80
N ILE A 120 5.73 0.58 4.06
CA ILE A 120 6.41 -0.54 4.71
C ILE A 120 5.45 -1.73 4.90
N ALA A 121 4.22 -1.51 5.38
CA ALA A 121 3.25 -2.57 5.57
C ALA A 121 2.87 -3.27 4.25
N ASN A 122 2.66 -2.49 3.19
CA ASN A 122 2.33 -3.05 1.87
C ASN A 122 3.56 -3.65 1.18
N GLY A 123 4.74 -3.06 1.35
CA GLY A 123 6.00 -3.63 0.86
C GLY A 123 6.30 -5.00 1.50
N THR A 124 6.10 -5.12 2.81
CA THR A 124 6.29 -6.37 3.56
C THR A 124 5.26 -7.43 3.17
N ILE A 125 3.97 -7.09 3.03
CA ILE A 125 2.96 -8.02 2.48
C ILE A 125 3.35 -8.46 1.06
N THR A 126 3.76 -7.52 0.22
CA THR A 126 4.12 -7.82 -1.17
C THR A 126 5.21 -8.88 -1.19
N ALA A 127 6.28 -8.68 -0.44
CA ALA A 127 7.40 -9.64 -0.39
C ALA A 127 7.07 -10.95 0.32
N ALA A 128 6.22 -10.93 1.35
CA ALA A 128 5.89 -12.14 2.11
C ALA A 128 4.92 -13.06 1.34
N ILE A 129 3.85 -12.48 0.76
CA ILE A 129 2.65 -13.22 0.32
C ILE A 129 2.41 -13.11 -1.19
N ALA A 130 2.67 -11.95 -1.78
CA ALA A 130 2.19 -11.66 -3.14
C ALA A 130 3.20 -12.02 -4.25
N LEU A 131 4.50 -11.84 -3.99
CA LEU A 131 5.52 -12.12 -4.99
C LEU A 131 5.68 -13.63 -5.19
N PRO A 132 5.56 -14.13 -6.44
CA PRO A 132 5.87 -15.52 -6.72
C PRO A 132 7.34 -15.81 -6.41
N GLY A 133 7.59 -16.97 -5.80
CA GLY A 133 8.92 -17.51 -5.61
C GLY A 133 9.59 -17.76 -6.95
N ALA A 134 10.93 -17.74 -6.99
CA ALA A 134 11.65 -18.15 -8.20
C ALA A 134 11.48 -19.66 -8.51
N ALA A 135 10.97 -20.44 -7.56
CA ALA A 135 10.84 -21.90 -7.60
C ALA A 135 9.38 -22.39 -7.66
N ASP A 136 8.38 -21.51 -7.77
CA ASP A 136 6.96 -21.91 -7.89
C ASP A 136 6.63 -22.46 -9.30
N GLU A 137 7.64 -22.89 -10.07
CA GLU A 137 7.48 -23.48 -11.41
C GLU A 137 7.31 -25.02 -11.37
N ASP A 138 7.53 -25.68 -10.22
CA ASP A 138 7.59 -27.15 -10.15
C ASP A 138 6.38 -27.84 -9.46
N GLU A 139 5.45 -27.08 -8.83
CA GLU A 139 4.34 -27.69 -8.06
C GLU A 139 3.01 -27.82 -8.84
N ASP A 140 2.90 -27.27 -10.04
CA ASP A 140 1.69 -27.38 -10.89
C ASP A 140 1.72 -28.59 -11.85
N GLU A 141 2.69 -29.52 -11.71
CA GLU A 141 2.88 -30.69 -12.59
C GLU A 141 2.51 -32.06 -11.97
N ASN A 142 1.75 -32.11 -10.87
CA ASN A 142 1.21 -33.37 -10.31
C ASN A 142 -0.32 -33.42 -10.22
#